data_AF-A0A8B8HWP0-F1
#
_entry.id   AF-A0A8B8HWP0-F1
#
_cell.length_a   1.000
_cell.length_b   1.000
_cell.length_c   1.000
_cell.angle_alpha   90.00
_cell.angle_beta   90.00
_cell.angle_gamma   90.00
#
_symmetry.space_group_name_H-M   'P 1'
#
loop_
_entity.id
_entity.type
_entity.pdbx_description
1 polymer ?
#
loop_
_entity_poly.entity_id
_entity_poly.type
_entity_poly.pdbx_seq_one_letter_code
_entity_poly.pdbx_strand_id
1 'polypeptide(L)'
;MGRKIPAKKHRGVKDPLVQQAKRLQSLKGKINAPPKDPDEQPIPKSVTQLFAFQNKEQNKKKKNKKISLKDDGRVSKAGKNPIARLKKLPGESGRDFSLRINSTMRALHDPMEQLDYPQDVEADDMKGERMAALRERRQRKHKAAMKKDPSLKDEPKMTRTQKQNLKKQAKNIKIAEETARPDVQYERVQFGDLAHAPPALSAPRRAPPPDRAGRRDLLLTSMLAGGARGGAGGAAGAAELARRERVRVDVVAAYRALKKQRRLEEAAGRKTSRPDRARRT
;
A
#
# COMPACT_ATOMS: atom_id res chain seq x y z
N MET A 1 3.98 -46.29 -26.95
CA MET A 1 2.70 -45.75 -27.48
C MET A 1 2.28 -44.52 -26.66
N GLY A 2 2.40 -43.31 -27.22
CA GLY A 2 2.12 -42.06 -26.49
C GLY A 2 0.62 -41.86 -26.21
N ARG A 3 0.26 -41.56 -24.96
CA ARG A 3 -1.12 -41.24 -24.56
C ARG A 3 -1.50 -39.85 -25.09
N LYS A 4 -2.56 -39.74 -25.90
CA LYS A 4 -3.10 -38.46 -26.39
C LYS A 4 -3.61 -37.61 -25.23
N ILE A 5 -3.14 -36.36 -25.11
CA ILE A 5 -3.66 -35.38 -24.15
C ILE A 5 -5.04 -34.91 -24.65
N PRO A 6 -6.11 -34.99 -23.84
CA PRO A 6 -7.43 -34.55 -24.26
C PRO A 6 -7.45 -33.03 -24.48
N ALA A 7 -7.97 -32.61 -25.63
CA ALA A 7 -8.09 -31.19 -25.96
C ALA A 7 -9.01 -30.45 -24.97
N LYS A 8 -8.62 -29.21 -24.62
CA LYS A 8 -9.39 -28.33 -23.74
C LYS A 8 -10.74 -27.99 -24.39
N LYS A 9 -11.83 -28.51 -23.84
CA LYS A 9 -13.19 -28.12 -24.23
C LYS A 9 -13.40 -26.64 -23.87
N HIS A 10 -13.84 -25.83 -24.82
CA HIS A 10 -14.23 -24.44 -24.54
C HIS A 10 -15.44 -24.43 -23.60
N ARG A 11 -15.26 -23.82 -22.41
CA ARG A 11 -16.37 -23.56 -21.48
C ARG A 11 -17.05 -22.26 -21.90
N GLY A 12 -18.15 -22.35 -22.64
CA GLY A 12 -18.90 -21.20 -23.13
C GLY A 12 -19.90 -21.59 -24.21
N VAL A 13 -20.75 -20.63 -24.59
CA VAL A 13 -21.62 -20.76 -25.78
C VAL A 13 -20.72 -20.66 -27.01
N LYS A 14 -20.76 -21.67 -27.88
CA LYS A 14 -19.89 -21.78 -29.06
C LYS A 14 -20.23 -20.72 -30.13
N ASP A 15 -21.48 -20.28 -30.16
CA ASP A 15 -21.99 -19.32 -31.16
C ASP A 15 -22.00 -17.88 -30.62
N PRO A 16 -21.33 -16.94 -31.30
CA PRO A 16 -21.21 -15.55 -30.82
C PRO A 16 -22.56 -14.82 -30.82
N LEU A 17 -23.45 -15.12 -31.78
CA LEU A 17 -24.79 -14.51 -31.86
C LEU A 17 -25.67 -14.91 -30.67
N VAL A 18 -25.61 -16.19 -30.27
CA VAL A 18 -26.35 -16.69 -29.10
C VAL A 18 -25.78 -16.07 -27.81
N GLN A 19 -24.46 -15.88 -27.73
CA GLN A 19 -23.83 -15.18 -26.60
C GLN A 19 -24.27 -13.71 -26.52
N GLN A 20 -24.31 -13.00 -27.66
CA GLN A 20 -24.79 -11.62 -27.74
C GLN A 20 -26.28 -11.52 -27.37
N ALA A 21 -27.13 -12.40 -27.90
CA ALA A 21 -28.56 -12.42 -27.57
C ALA A 21 -28.79 -12.64 -26.07
N LYS A 22 -28.08 -13.62 -25.46
CA LYS A 22 -28.12 -13.84 -24.00
C LYS A 22 -27.66 -12.63 -23.21
N ARG A 23 -26.59 -11.96 -23.67
CA ARG A 23 -26.07 -10.73 -23.04
C ARG A 23 -27.13 -9.63 -23.10
N LEU A 24 -27.71 -9.36 -24.27
CA LEU A 24 -28.73 -8.33 -24.47
C LEU A 24 -29.99 -8.62 -23.66
N GLN A 25 -30.46 -9.87 -23.63
CA GLN A 25 -31.60 -10.28 -22.80
C GLN A 25 -31.35 -10.02 -21.30
N SER A 26 -30.12 -10.30 -20.82
CA SER A 26 -29.75 -10.04 -19.42
C SER A 26 -29.60 -8.55 -19.07
N LEU A 27 -29.37 -7.69 -20.07
CA LEU A 27 -29.21 -6.24 -19.92
C LEU A 27 -30.55 -5.49 -20.02
N LYS A 28 -31.51 -6.02 -20.78
CA LYS A 28 -32.82 -5.40 -21.05
C LYS A 28 -33.56 -4.96 -19.76
N GLY A 29 -33.41 -5.70 -18.66
CA GLY A 29 -34.04 -5.39 -17.37
C GLY A 29 -33.15 -4.70 -16.33
N LYS A 30 -31.94 -4.24 -16.66
CA LYS A 30 -30.98 -3.69 -15.67
C LYS A 30 -30.61 -2.23 -15.85
N ILE A 31 -30.71 -1.71 -17.07
CA ILE A 31 -30.17 -0.37 -17.38
C ILE A 31 -31.16 0.72 -16.96
N ASN A 32 -32.47 0.51 -17.20
CA ASN A 32 -33.53 1.50 -16.93
C ASN A 32 -34.75 0.92 -16.20
N ALA A 33 -34.62 -0.24 -15.53
CA ALA A 33 -35.72 -0.73 -14.70
C ALA A 33 -35.81 0.14 -13.44
N PRO A 34 -37.01 0.58 -13.03
CA PRO A 34 -37.18 1.24 -11.75
C PRO A 34 -36.71 0.31 -10.62
N PRO A 35 -36.22 0.85 -9.49
CA PRO A 35 -35.96 0.06 -8.29
C PRO A 35 -37.18 -0.81 -7.96
N LYS A 36 -36.93 -2.07 -7.56
CA LYS A 36 -38.01 -3.04 -7.32
C LYS A 36 -38.90 -2.60 -6.16
N ASP A 37 -38.30 -1.97 -5.16
CA ASP A 37 -38.96 -1.40 -3.99
C ASP A 37 -38.41 0.03 -3.80
N PRO A 38 -39.27 1.07 -3.71
CA PRO A 38 -38.83 2.46 -3.63
C PRO A 38 -38.21 2.83 -2.28
N ASP A 39 -38.62 2.12 -1.21
CA ASP A 39 -38.19 2.40 0.16
C ASP A 39 -36.98 1.56 0.59
N GLU A 40 -36.73 0.43 -0.08
CA GLU A 40 -35.57 -0.40 0.20
C GLU A 40 -34.36 0.06 -0.61
N GLN A 41 -33.39 0.67 0.08
CA GLN A 41 -32.09 0.94 -0.51
C GLN A 41 -31.24 -0.34 -0.51
N PRO A 42 -30.86 -0.88 -1.69
CA PRO A 42 -30.08 -2.10 -1.73
C PRO A 42 -28.69 -1.89 -1.12
N ILE A 43 -28.36 -2.73 -0.13
CA ILE A 43 -27.04 -2.70 0.52
C ILE A 43 -25.95 -3.02 -0.53
N PRO A 44 -24.85 -2.25 -0.59
CA PRO A 44 -23.76 -2.50 -1.52
C PRO A 44 -23.20 -3.93 -1.48
N LYS A 45 -22.77 -4.45 -2.64
CA LYS A 45 -22.25 -5.83 -2.77
C LYS A 45 -21.00 -6.09 -1.92
N SER A 46 -20.16 -5.09 -1.73
CA SER A 46 -18.98 -5.18 -0.87
C SER A 46 -19.37 -5.48 0.57
N VAL A 47 -20.38 -4.78 1.10
CA VAL A 47 -20.88 -4.95 2.46
C VAL A 47 -21.55 -6.32 2.63
N THR A 48 -22.41 -6.72 1.67
CA THR A 48 -23.01 -8.06 1.71
C THR A 48 -21.99 -9.19 1.60
N GLN A 49 -20.87 -9.00 0.88
CA GLN A 49 -19.77 -9.97 0.85
C GLN A 49 -19.09 -10.13 2.21
N LEU A 50 -18.90 -9.05 2.97
CA LEU A 50 -18.32 -9.11 4.31
C LEU A 50 -19.19 -9.96 5.26
N PHE A 51 -20.51 -9.77 5.25
CA PHE A 51 -21.44 -10.55 6.06
C PHE A 51 -21.65 -11.99 5.55
N ALA A 52 -21.47 -12.23 4.24
CA ALA A 52 -21.61 -13.56 3.66
C ALA A 52 -20.61 -14.57 4.24
N PHE A 53 -19.44 -14.12 4.72
CA PHE A 53 -18.48 -15.01 5.38
C PHE A 53 -18.97 -15.49 6.74
N GLN A 54 -19.59 -14.61 7.53
CA GLN A 54 -20.14 -14.95 8.84
C GLN A 54 -21.30 -15.95 8.73
N ASN A 55 -22.19 -15.77 7.75
CA ASN A 55 -23.37 -16.63 7.56
C ASN A 55 -23.04 -18.00 6.94
N LYS A 56 -21.94 -18.12 6.20
CA LYS A 56 -21.51 -19.41 5.60
C LYS A 56 -21.06 -20.43 6.64
N GLU A 57 -20.53 -19.99 7.78
CA GLU A 57 -20.11 -20.89 8.86
C GLU A 57 -21.30 -21.49 9.60
N GLN A 58 -22.38 -20.72 9.76
CA GLN A 58 -23.59 -21.19 10.43
C GLN A 58 -24.40 -22.18 9.56
N ASN A 59 -24.47 -21.95 8.24
CA ASN A 59 -25.28 -22.78 7.35
C ASN A 59 -24.64 -24.13 6.96
N LYS A 60 -23.32 -24.32 7.14
CA LYS A 60 -22.66 -25.62 6.92
C LYS A 60 -23.06 -26.68 7.96
N LYS A 61 -23.59 -26.29 9.13
CA LYS A 61 -23.96 -27.22 10.20
C LYS A 61 -25.34 -27.89 10.02
N LYS A 62 -26.18 -27.42 9.09
CA LYS A 62 -27.58 -27.88 8.96
C LYS A 62 -27.84 -28.91 7.84
N LYS A 63 -26.86 -29.28 7.00
CA LYS A 63 -27.09 -30.18 5.85
C LYS A 63 -26.70 -31.66 6.05
N ASN A 64 -26.18 -32.06 7.22
CA ASN A 64 -25.76 -33.46 7.48
C ASN A 64 -26.67 -34.21 8.48
N LYS A 65 -27.99 -34.15 8.32
CA LYS A 65 -28.91 -35.04 9.04
C LYS A 65 -29.92 -35.63 8.07
N LYS A 66 -29.54 -36.74 7.45
CA LYS A 66 -30.41 -37.84 7.00
C LYS A 66 -29.51 -38.86 6.30
N ILE A 67 -29.06 -39.89 7.04
CA ILE A 67 -28.81 -41.27 6.59
C ILE A 67 -28.79 -42.13 7.87
N SER A 68 -29.89 -42.90 8.00
CA SER A 68 -30.17 -44.14 8.73
C SER A 68 -29.43 -44.55 10.01
N LEU A 69 -30.26 -44.85 11.02
CA LEU A 69 -30.05 -45.78 12.12
C LEU A 69 -29.68 -47.20 11.62
N LYS A 70 -28.69 -47.83 12.29
CA LYS A 70 -28.70 -49.23 12.76
C LYS A 70 -27.43 -49.51 13.61
N ASP A 71 -27.71 -49.91 14.84
CA ASP A 71 -27.03 -50.83 15.76
C ASP A 71 -25.53 -50.80 16.13
N ASP A 72 -25.39 -51.04 17.43
CA ASP A 72 -24.36 -51.72 18.22
C ASP A 72 -23.01 -51.04 18.54
N GLY A 73 -22.96 -50.60 19.81
CA GLY A 73 -21.83 -50.68 20.72
C GLY A 73 -20.42 -50.57 20.13
N ARG A 74 -19.92 -49.35 19.99
CA ARG A 74 -18.47 -49.08 20.08
C ARG A 74 -18.25 -47.60 20.36
N VAL A 75 -17.63 -47.35 21.52
CA VAL A 75 -16.88 -46.17 21.96
C VAL A 75 -16.97 -45.00 20.98
N SER A 76 -17.67 -43.95 21.42
CA SER A 76 -17.80 -42.65 20.78
C SER A 76 -16.70 -42.38 19.75
N LYS A 77 -17.09 -42.24 18.48
CA LYS A 77 -16.28 -41.60 17.43
C LYS A 77 -16.09 -40.12 17.79
N ALA A 78 -15.41 -39.84 18.90
CA ALA A 78 -14.69 -38.59 19.09
C ALA A 78 -13.79 -38.47 17.87
N GLY A 79 -14.00 -37.40 17.11
CA GLY A 79 -13.48 -37.24 15.75
C GLY A 79 -11.99 -37.58 15.65
N LYS A 80 -11.55 -37.88 14.44
CA LYS A 80 -10.18 -38.24 14.05
C LYS A 80 -9.08 -37.23 14.46
N ASN A 81 -9.41 -36.20 15.25
CA ASN A 81 -8.50 -35.18 15.74
C ASN A 81 -7.81 -35.69 17.02
N PRO A 82 -6.51 -36.00 17.00
CA PRO A 82 -5.76 -36.48 18.17
C PRO A 82 -5.81 -35.49 19.35
N ILE A 83 -5.99 -34.20 19.08
CA ILE A 83 -6.13 -33.16 20.10
C ILE A 83 -7.37 -33.37 20.98
N ALA A 84 -8.47 -33.87 20.41
CA ALA A 84 -9.70 -34.10 21.18
C ALA A 84 -9.56 -35.24 22.20
N ARG A 85 -8.51 -36.05 22.08
CA ARG A 85 -8.20 -37.16 23.00
C ARG A 85 -7.22 -36.75 24.10
N LEU A 86 -6.57 -35.58 23.99
CA LEU A 86 -5.62 -35.12 24.98
C LEU A 86 -6.35 -34.74 26.28
N LYS A 87 -6.04 -35.46 27.35
CA LYS A 87 -6.41 -35.10 28.72
C LYS A 87 -5.19 -34.62 29.48
N LYS A 88 -5.38 -33.68 30.40
CA LYS A 88 -4.35 -33.22 31.34
C LYS A 88 -3.87 -34.41 32.18
N LEU A 89 -2.56 -34.63 32.24
CA LEU A 89 -2.00 -35.72 33.05
C LEU A 89 -1.95 -35.31 34.53
N PRO A 90 -2.04 -36.25 35.48
CA PRO A 90 -1.85 -35.94 36.89
C PRO A 90 -0.43 -35.38 37.11
N GLY A 91 -0.33 -34.20 37.74
CA GLY A 91 0.95 -33.52 37.99
C GLY A 91 1.45 -32.60 36.87
N GLU A 92 0.77 -32.54 35.73
CA GLU A 92 1.16 -31.65 34.62
C GLU A 92 0.79 -30.19 34.92
N SER A 93 1.71 -29.25 34.67
CA SER A 93 1.40 -27.82 34.75
C SER A 93 0.46 -27.41 33.61
N GLY A 94 -0.34 -26.36 33.78
CA GLY A 94 -1.22 -25.87 32.70
C GLY A 94 -0.43 -25.47 31.45
N ARG A 95 0.81 -25.03 31.62
CA ARG A 95 1.73 -24.69 30.53
C ARG A 95 2.15 -25.91 29.73
N ASP A 96 2.52 -27.00 30.39
CA ASP A 96 2.98 -28.22 29.71
C ASP A 96 1.84 -28.87 28.91
N PHE A 97 0.62 -28.84 29.46
CA PHE A 97 -0.57 -29.28 28.73
C PHE A 97 -0.80 -28.47 27.46
N SER A 98 -0.63 -27.14 27.53
CA SER A 98 -0.76 -26.28 26.35
C SER A 98 0.31 -26.53 25.30
N LEU A 99 1.55 -26.83 25.72
CA LEU A 99 2.65 -27.19 24.82
C LEU A 99 2.36 -28.50 24.08
N ARG A 100 1.77 -29.48 24.77
CA ARG A 100 1.35 -30.77 24.19
C ARG A 100 0.20 -30.63 23.19
N ILE A 101 -0.76 -29.74 23.45
CA ILE A 101 -1.79 -29.39 22.46
C ILE A 101 -1.15 -28.75 21.22
N ASN A 102 -0.22 -27.82 21.39
CA ASN A 102 0.42 -27.15 20.27
C ASN A 102 1.34 -28.07 19.46
N SER A 103 2.05 -28.99 20.10
CA SER A 103 2.89 -29.97 19.39
C SER A 103 2.03 -30.93 18.57
N THR A 104 0.93 -31.42 19.12
CA THR A 104 -0.01 -32.28 18.38
C THR A 104 -0.72 -31.56 17.25
N MET A 105 -1.05 -30.26 17.41
CA MET A 105 -1.53 -29.40 16.32
C MET A 105 -0.50 -29.30 15.19
N ARG A 106 0.79 -29.10 15.50
CA ARG A 106 1.85 -29.06 14.48
C ARG A 106 2.00 -30.39 13.76
N ALA A 107 2.04 -31.50 14.49
CA ALA A 107 2.12 -32.84 13.89
C ALA A 107 0.94 -33.15 12.97
N LEU A 108 -0.25 -32.59 13.24
CA LEU A 108 -1.40 -32.70 12.34
C LEU A 108 -1.28 -31.86 11.07
N HIS A 109 -0.65 -30.70 11.15
CA HIS A 109 -0.51 -29.78 10.03
C HIS A 109 0.67 -30.16 9.12
N ASP A 110 1.74 -30.71 9.70
CA ASP A 110 2.98 -31.06 9.02
C ASP A 110 3.28 -32.58 9.14
N PRO A 111 2.46 -33.48 8.57
CA PRO A 111 2.64 -34.93 8.71
C PRO A 111 3.90 -35.48 8.02
N MET A 112 4.64 -34.65 7.29
CA MET A 112 5.74 -35.05 6.39
C MET A 112 7.15 -34.75 6.93
N GLU A 113 7.31 -34.14 8.11
CA GLU A 113 8.65 -33.78 8.63
C GLU A 113 9.36 -34.92 9.39
N GLN A 114 8.75 -36.09 9.56
CA GLN A 114 9.25 -37.10 10.52
C GLN A 114 9.36 -38.54 10.02
N LEU A 115 9.21 -38.81 8.72
CA LEU A 115 9.60 -40.11 8.15
C LEU A 115 10.52 -39.92 6.93
N ASP A 116 11.74 -40.41 7.09
CA ASP A 116 12.55 -41.05 6.05
C ASP A 116 13.15 -40.20 4.93
N TYR A 117 13.97 -39.20 5.25
CA TYR A 117 15.11 -38.92 4.35
C TYR A 117 16.40 -38.69 5.13
N PRO A 118 17.43 -39.56 5.00
CA PRO A 118 18.79 -39.14 5.22
C PRO A 118 19.07 -38.03 4.21
N GLN A 119 19.36 -36.83 4.72
CA GLN A 119 19.51 -35.62 3.92
C GLN A 119 20.90 -35.59 3.27
N ASP A 120 21.19 -36.58 2.41
CA ASP A 120 22.16 -36.43 1.33
C ASP A 120 21.42 -35.79 0.16
N VAL A 121 21.26 -34.47 0.21
CA VAL A 121 20.74 -33.67 -0.91
C VAL A 121 21.81 -32.67 -1.33
N GLU A 122 22.95 -33.21 -1.77
CA GLU A 122 23.92 -32.53 -2.64
C GLU A 122 23.47 -32.58 -4.12
N ALA A 123 22.16 -32.50 -4.37
CA ALA A 123 21.62 -32.45 -5.72
C ALA A 123 20.80 -31.17 -5.87
N ASP A 124 21.50 -30.10 -6.23
CA ASP A 124 20.97 -28.88 -6.85
C ASP A 124 19.76 -28.25 -6.15
N ASP A 125 19.95 -27.78 -4.91
CA ASP A 125 19.01 -26.87 -4.27
C ASP A 125 19.11 -25.46 -4.89
N MET A 126 18.67 -25.34 -6.16
CA MET A 126 18.58 -24.11 -6.93
C MET A 126 17.81 -23.00 -6.19
N LYS A 127 16.95 -23.39 -5.22
CA LYS A 127 16.21 -22.49 -4.34
C LYS A 127 17.06 -22.05 -3.14
N GLY A 128 17.84 -22.97 -2.56
CA GLY A 128 18.87 -22.69 -1.56
C GLY A 128 19.94 -21.73 -2.06
N GLU A 129 20.46 -21.94 -3.28
CA GLU A 129 21.44 -21.06 -3.91
C GLU A 129 20.87 -19.67 -4.19
N ARG A 130 19.63 -19.57 -4.68
CA ARG A 130 18.95 -18.27 -4.84
C ARG A 130 18.80 -17.54 -3.51
N MET A 131 18.50 -18.25 -2.43
CA MET A 131 18.40 -17.67 -1.09
C MET A 131 19.77 -17.28 -0.52
N ALA A 132 20.82 -18.06 -0.79
CA ALA A 132 22.20 -17.74 -0.43
C ALA A 132 22.69 -16.50 -1.17
N ALA A 133 22.48 -16.41 -2.50
CA ALA A 133 22.80 -15.23 -3.30
C ALA A 133 22.01 -13.99 -2.83
N LEU A 134 20.75 -14.15 -2.43
CA LEU A 134 19.95 -13.05 -1.87
C LEU A 134 20.50 -12.58 -0.51
N ARG A 135 20.90 -13.51 0.36
CA ARG A 135 21.54 -13.21 1.65
C ARG A 135 22.89 -12.52 1.44
N GLU A 136 23.70 -13.00 0.51
CA GLU A 136 24.99 -12.41 0.17
C GLU A 136 24.83 -11.00 -0.42
N ARG A 137 23.87 -10.80 -1.33
CA ARG A 137 23.54 -9.46 -1.87
C ARG A 137 23.12 -8.50 -0.77
N ARG A 138 22.34 -8.95 0.22
CA ARG A 138 21.97 -8.14 1.40
C ARG A 138 23.20 -7.82 2.27
N GLN A 139 24.09 -8.77 2.49
CA GLN A 139 25.33 -8.54 3.25
C GLN A 139 26.28 -7.57 2.54
N ARG A 140 26.45 -7.69 1.21
CA ARG A 140 27.26 -6.74 0.42
C ARG A 140 26.69 -5.33 0.47
N LYS A 141 25.37 -5.17 0.38
CA LYS A 141 24.69 -3.87 0.57
C LYS A 141 24.91 -3.31 1.98
N HIS A 142 24.80 -4.14 3.01
CA HIS A 142 25.02 -3.71 4.39
C HIS A 142 26.47 -3.28 4.62
N LYS A 143 27.46 -4.04 4.14
CA LYS A 143 28.88 -3.68 4.21
C LYS A 143 29.19 -2.41 3.40
N ALA A 144 28.60 -2.23 2.23
CA ALA A 144 28.76 -1.02 1.42
C ALA A 144 28.14 0.21 2.09
N ALA A 145 26.97 0.06 2.72
CA ALA A 145 26.35 1.13 3.51
C ALA A 145 27.22 1.50 4.73
N MET A 146 27.81 0.51 5.42
CA MET A 146 28.73 0.78 6.54
C MET A 146 30.08 1.38 6.11
N LYS A 147 30.48 1.23 4.83
CA LYS A 147 31.71 1.84 4.30
C LYS A 147 31.50 3.27 3.79
N LYS A 148 30.27 3.69 3.50
CA LYS A 148 29.99 5.01 2.90
C LYS A 148 30.08 6.18 3.89
N ASP A 149 29.93 5.93 5.19
CA ASP A 149 30.08 6.97 6.22
C ASP A 149 31.14 6.55 7.25
N PRO A 150 32.45 6.74 6.95
CA PRO A 150 33.51 6.49 7.93
C PRO A 150 33.48 7.49 9.11
N SER A 151 32.77 8.61 8.98
CA SER A 151 32.65 9.67 10.01
C SER A 151 31.64 9.38 11.12
N LEU A 152 30.85 8.30 11.03
CA LEU A 152 29.89 7.88 12.08
C LEU A 152 30.42 6.75 12.97
N LYS A 153 31.71 6.43 12.87
CA LYS A 153 32.32 5.34 13.67
C LYS A 153 32.57 5.72 15.13
N ASP A 154 32.59 7.00 15.46
CA ASP A 154 32.90 7.50 16.80
C ASP A 154 31.67 7.87 17.64
N GLU A 155 30.46 7.77 17.08
CA GLU A 155 29.25 7.89 17.89
C GLU A 155 28.94 6.57 18.61
N PRO A 156 28.77 6.59 19.95
CA PRO A 156 28.44 5.39 20.70
C PRO A 156 27.10 4.85 20.20
N LYS A 157 27.14 3.71 19.53
CA LYS A 157 25.93 3.02 19.04
C LYS A 157 25.02 2.75 20.22
N MET A 158 23.91 3.49 20.29
CA MET A 158 22.89 3.36 21.32
C MET A 158 22.56 1.88 21.56
N THR A 159 22.67 1.46 22.82
CA THR A 159 22.43 0.07 23.23
C THR A 159 20.99 -0.33 22.91
N ARG A 160 20.73 -1.64 22.77
CA ARG A 160 19.39 -2.16 22.45
C ARG A 160 18.33 -1.65 23.45
N THR A 161 18.70 -1.50 24.72
CA THR A 161 17.86 -0.99 25.80
C THR A 161 17.56 0.49 25.63
N GLN A 162 18.56 1.33 25.31
CA GLN A 162 18.35 2.75 25.02
C GLN A 162 17.40 2.97 23.83
N LYS A 163 17.54 2.19 22.76
CA LYS A 163 16.62 2.23 21.62
C LYS A 163 15.19 1.84 21.99
N GLN A 164 15.01 0.85 22.88
CA GLN A 164 13.69 0.48 23.38
C GLN A 164 13.06 1.59 24.23
N ASN A 165 13.85 2.28 25.04
CA ASN A 165 13.37 3.39 25.87
C ASN A 165 12.96 4.59 25.03
N LEU A 166 13.76 4.99 24.03
CA LEU A 166 13.37 6.04 23.08
C LEU A 166 12.09 5.68 22.32
N LYS A 167 11.92 4.41 21.94
CA LYS A 167 10.70 3.93 21.29
C LYS A 167 9.48 3.99 22.22
N LYS A 168 9.65 3.69 23.51
CA LYS A 168 8.59 3.82 24.52
C LYS A 168 8.21 5.30 24.73
N GLN A 169 9.19 6.18 24.85
CA GLN A 169 8.96 7.64 24.97
C GLN A 169 8.23 8.20 23.75
N ALA A 170 8.65 7.83 22.53
CA ALA A 170 7.97 8.25 21.30
C ALA A 170 6.52 7.74 21.19
N LYS A 171 6.21 6.56 21.77
CA LYS A 171 4.83 6.08 21.86
C LYS A 171 4.03 6.89 22.87
N ASN A 172 4.60 7.17 24.04
CA ASN A 172 3.92 7.95 25.08
C ASN A 172 3.62 9.38 24.59
N ILE A 173 4.54 10.02 23.86
CA ILE A 173 4.32 11.34 23.25
C ILE A 173 3.17 11.29 22.23
N LYS A 174 3.10 10.25 21.40
CA LYS A 174 2.00 10.10 20.42
C LYS A 174 0.65 9.88 21.09
N ILE A 175 0.61 9.09 22.16
CA ILE A 175 -0.60 8.85 22.94
C ILE A 175 -1.03 10.16 23.61
N ALA A 176 -0.08 10.92 24.19
CA ALA A 176 -0.35 12.22 24.78
C ALA A 176 -0.88 13.24 23.75
N GLU A 177 -0.31 13.27 22.53
CA GLU A 177 -0.79 14.12 21.43
C GLU A 177 -2.20 13.71 20.96
N GLU A 178 -2.53 12.43 21.01
CA GLU A 178 -3.85 11.91 20.65
C GLU A 178 -4.90 12.22 21.72
N THR A 179 -4.54 12.11 23.01
CA THR A 179 -5.42 12.50 24.14
C THR A 179 -5.57 14.01 24.28
N ALA A 180 -4.60 14.80 23.81
CA ALA A 180 -4.68 16.26 23.79
C ALA A 180 -5.52 16.80 22.62
N ARG A 181 -6.07 15.92 21.75
CA ARG A 181 -7.01 16.36 20.72
C ARG A 181 -8.29 16.82 21.41
N PRO A 182 -8.74 18.07 21.20
CA PRO A 182 -10.01 18.51 21.74
C PRO A 182 -11.11 17.61 21.19
N ASP A 183 -12.02 17.18 22.07
CA ASP A 183 -13.20 16.43 21.69
C ASP A 183 -13.98 17.18 20.60
N VAL A 184 -14.56 16.43 19.66
CA VAL A 184 -15.35 17.00 18.57
C VAL A 184 -16.54 17.75 19.17
N GLN A 185 -16.45 19.08 19.18
CA GLN A 185 -17.54 19.95 19.64
C GLN A 185 -18.60 20.03 18.54
N TYR A 186 -19.82 19.59 18.86
CA TYR A 186 -20.98 19.72 18.00
C TYR A 186 -21.75 20.99 18.36
N GLU A 187 -22.02 21.83 17.37
CA GLU A 187 -22.94 22.95 17.52
C GLU A 187 -24.37 22.46 17.31
N ARG A 188 -25.25 22.71 18.27
CA ARG A 188 -26.67 22.35 18.18
C ARG A 188 -27.46 23.53 17.63
N VAL A 189 -27.80 23.47 16.34
CA VAL A 189 -28.61 24.49 15.65
C VAL A 189 -30.10 24.17 15.83
N GLN A 190 -30.91 25.15 16.24
CA GLN A 190 -32.35 24.96 16.43
C GLN A 190 -33.08 25.07 15.09
N PHE A 191 -34.25 24.44 15.01
CA PHE A 191 -35.09 24.52 13.80
C PHE A 191 -35.66 25.93 13.65
N GLY A 192 -35.26 26.63 12.59
CA GLY A 192 -35.65 28.03 12.32
C GLY A 192 -34.49 29.02 12.29
N ASP A 193 -33.29 28.62 12.77
CA ASP A 193 -32.09 29.44 12.62
C ASP A 193 -31.62 29.45 11.16
N LEU A 194 -31.64 30.64 10.53
CA LEU A 194 -31.10 30.85 9.20
C LEU A 194 -29.58 30.95 9.26
N ALA A 195 -28.88 29.89 8.88
CA ALA A 195 -27.42 29.89 8.77
C ALA A 195 -26.97 30.86 7.65
N HIS A 196 -26.37 31.99 8.02
CA HIS A 196 -25.91 33.02 7.07
C HIS A 196 -24.77 32.56 6.15
N ALA A 197 -23.97 31.59 6.57
CA ALA A 197 -22.91 31.00 5.77
C ALA A 197 -22.67 29.54 6.20
N PRO A 198 -22.27 28.65 5.28
CA PRO A 198 -21.89 27.29 5.66
C PRO A 198 -20.66 27.32 6.58
N PRO A 199 -20.53 26.33 7.49
CA PRO A 199 -19.37 26.22 8.37
C PRO A 199 -18.08 26.09 7.54
N ALA A 200 -17.05 26.85 7.93
CA ALA A 200 -15.75 26.81 7.27
C ALA A 200 -15.01 25.51 7.62
N LEU A 201 -15.02 24.54 6.70
CA LEU A 201 -14.32 23.28 6.88
C LEU A 201 -12.80 23.47 6.74
N SER A 202 -12.05 23.14 7.80
CA SER A 202 -10.59 23.05 7.76
C SER A 202 -10.14 21.86 6.91
N ALA A 203 -9.26 22.09 5.93
CA ALA A 203 -8.73 21.01 5.10
C ALA A 203 -7.93 20.02 5.97
N PRO A 204 -8.10 18.70 5.78
CA PRO A 204 -7.44 17.73 6.63
C PRO A 204 -5.92 17.84 6.46
N ARG A 205 -5.18 17.68 7.58
CA ARG A 205 -3.72 17.89 7.70
C ARG A 205 -2.87 17.09 6.70
N ARG A 206 -3.45 16.10 6.01
CA ARG A 206 -2.82 15.25 4.99
C ARG A 206 -3.54 15.25 3.64
N ALA A 207 -4.42 16.22 3.37
CA ALA A 207 -4.89 16.41 2.01
C ALA A 207 -3.72 16.91 1.15
N PRO A 208 -3.51 16.33 -0.04
CA PRO A 208 -2.69 17.00 -1.04
C PRO A 208 -3.27 18.41 -1.29
N PRO A 209 -2.41 19.41 -1.56
CA PRO A 209 -2.89 20.76 -1.81
C PRO A 209 -3.93 20.71 -2.94
N PRO A 210 -5.09 21.37 -2.79
CA PRO A 210 -6.12 21.33 -3.81
C PRO A 210 -5.51 21.85 -5.12
N ASP A 211 -5.71 21.09 -6.20
CA ASP A 211 -5.27 21.49 -7.53
C ASP A 211 -5.94 22.84 -7.84
N ARG A 212 -5.13 23.90 -7.79
CA ARG A 212 -5.59 25.25 -8.15
C ARG A 212 -6.10 25.18 -9.58
N ALA A 213 -7.36 25.55 -9.78
CA ALA A 213 -7.94 25.70 -11.12
C ALA A 213 -7.02 26.63 -11.93
N GLY A 214 -6.36 26.08 -12.95
CA GLY A 214 -5.31 26.76 -13.73
C GLY A 214 -3.96 26.04 -13.80
N ARG A 215 -3.72 25.03 -12.95
CA ARG A 215 -2.54 24.13 -13.04
C ARG A 215 -2.85 22.76 -13.62
N ARG A 216 -3.84 22.68 -14.51
CA ARG A 216 -4.04 21.45 -15.28
C ARG A 216 -2.97 21.44 -16.37
N ASP A 217 -2.10 20.44 -16.34
CA ASP A 217 -1.16 20.19 -17.42
C ASP A 217 -1.98 19.95 -18.70
N LEU A 218 -2.13 21.01 -19.49
CA LEU A 218 -2.85 20.98 -20.75
C LEU A 218 -2.16 19.99 -21.69
N LEU A 219 -2.94 19.29 -22.53
CA LEU A 219 -2.41 18.34 -23.50
C LEU A 219 -1.28 18.96 -24.34
N LEU A 220 -1.43 20.22 -24.73
CA LEU A 220 -0.41 20.99 -25.47
C LEU A 220 0.89 21.19 -24.68
N THR A 221 0.84 21.44 -23.37
CA THR A 221 2.05 21.48 -22.53
C THR A 221 2.72 20.12 -22.43
N SER A 222 1.96 19.02 -22.45
CA SER A 222 2.52 17.66 -22.46
C SER A 222 3.19 17.31 -23.79
N MET A 223 2.67 17.85 -24.90
CA MET A 223 3.25 17.64 -26.24
C MET A 223 4.50 18.51 -26.45
N LEU A 224 4.52 19.76 -25.99
CA LEU A 224 5.73 20.60 -26.04
C LEU A 224 6.83 20.12 -25.08
N ALA A 225 6.48 19.53 -23.93
CA ALA A 225 7.44 18.88 -23.03
C ALA A 225 7.84 17.46 -23.51
N GLY A 226 7.22 16.98 -24.59
CA GLY A 226 7.27 15.62 -25.12
C GLY A 226 8.47 15.31 -26.01
N GLY A 227 9.68 15.73 -25.61
CA GLY A 227 10.94 15.24 -26.17
C GLY A 227 11.86 14.53 -25.17
N ALA A 228 11.60 14.65 -23.85
CA ALA A 228 12.58 14.24 -22.83
C ALA A 228 12.01 13.34 -21.71
N ARG A 229 10.80 12.82 -21.83
CA ARG A 229 10.19 12.01 -20.75
C ARG A 229 9.42 10.79 -21.25
N GLY A 230 10.16 9.84 -21.80
CA GLY A 230 9.75 8.44 -21.76
C GLY A 230 10.17 7.81 -20.43
N GLY A 231 9.22 7.62 -19.52
CA GLY A 231 9.28 6.60 -18.47
C GLY A 231 10.17 6.85 -17.23
N ALA A 232 9.72 7.69 -16.29
CA ALA A 232 9.93 7.55 -14.84
C ALA A 232 9.38 8.79 -14.14
N GLY A 233 8.14 8.71 -13.66
CA GLY A 233 7.65 9.67 -12.69
C GLY A 233 8.49 9.59 -11.41
N GLY A 234 9.15 10.69 -11.07
CA GLY A 234 9.57 10.97 -9.70
C GLY A 234 10.97 10.51 -9.28
N ALA A 235 12.03 10.92 -10.00
CA ALA A 235 13.32 11.30 -9.41
C ALA A 235 14.29 11.64 -10.54
N ALA A 236 14.39 12.93 -10.90
CA ALA A 236 15.66 13.42 -11.42
C ALA A 236 16.69 13.12 -10.33
N GLY A 237 17.64 12.22 -10.57
CA GLY A 237 18.65 11.85 -9.57
C GLY A 237 19.33 13.11 -9.03
N ALA A 238 19.76 13.13 -7.77
CA ALA A 238 20.35 14.31 -7.13
C ALA A 238 21.46 14.98 -7.99
N ALA A 239 22.20 14.19 -8.78
CA ALA A 239 23.17 14.68 -9.74
C ALA A 239 22.58 15.50 -10.89
N GLU A 240 21.41 15.14 -11.41
CA GLU A 240 20.71 15.88 -12.46
C GLU A 240 20.13 17.18 -11.91
N LEU A 241 19.58 17.15 -10.68
CA LEU A 241 19.13 18.34 -9.98
C LEU A 241 20.28 19.34 -9.76
N ALA A 242 21.43 18.87 -9.30
CA ALA A 242 22.62 19.70 -9.12
C ALA A 242 23.13 20.32 -10.44
N ARG A 243 23.06 19.56 -11.55
CA ARG A 243 23.42 20.09 -12.89
C ARG A 243 22.45 21.19 -13.32
N ARG A 244 21.15 20.99 -13.15
CA ARG A 244 20.12 21.98 -13.48
C ARG A 244 20.26 23.25 -12.63
N GLU A 245 20.61 23.09 -11.36
CA GLU A 245 20.84 24.22 -10.45
C GLU A 245 22.07 25.05 -10.85
N ARG A 246 23.17 24.40 -11.23
CA ARG A 246 24.35 25.09 -11.79
C ARG A 246 24.01 25.89 -13.04
N VAL A 247 23.34 25.27 -14.01
CA VAL A 247 22.92 25.94 -15.24
C VAL A 247 22.00 27.13 -14.95
N ARG A 248 21.08 26.99 -14.00
CA ARG A 248 20.21 28.10 -13.57
C ARG A 248 21.01 29.26 -12.99
N VAL A 249 22.00 28.97 -12.12
CA VAL A 249 22.86 30.01 -11.53
C VAL A 249 23.68 30.72 -12.60
N ASP A 250 24.25 29.99 -13.54
CA ASP A 250 25.05 30.54 -14.64
C ASP A 250 24.23 31.47 -15.54
N VAL A 251 23.02 31.05 -15.91
CA VAL A 251 22.10 31.87 -16.72
C VAL A 251 21.71 33.16 -15.98
N VAL A 252 21.43 33.08 -14.67
CA VAL A 252 21.10 34.26 -13.86
C VAL A 252 22.29 35.20 -13.76
N ALA A 253 23.52 34.67 -13.60
CA ALA A 253 24.74 35.47 -13.56
C ALA A 253 24.98 36.19 -14.91
N ALA A 254 24.85 35.46 -16.03
CA ALA A 254 24.98 36.03 -17.38
C ALA A 254 23.95 37.14 -17.63
N TYR A 255 22.69 36.91 -17.24
CA TYR A 255 21.64 37.92 -17.37
C TYR A 255 21.92 39.18 -16.54
N ARG A 256 22.44 39.03 -15.31
CA ARG A 256 22.85 40.18 -14.48
C ARG A 256 24.00 40.95 -15.10
N ALA A 257 24.97 40.27 -15.71
CA ALA A 257 26.08 40.91 -16.41
C ALA A 257 25.60 41.73 -17.62
N LEU A 258 24.75 41.14 -18.46
CA LEU A 258 24.14 41.84 -19.60
C LEU A 258 23.34 43.07 -19.16
N LYS A 259 22.56 42.95 -18.08
CA LYS A 259 21.79 44.07 -17.54
C LYS A 259 22.71 45.19 -17.00
N LYS A 260 23.88 44.84 -16.45
CA LYS A 260 24.87 45.81 -15.99
C LYS A 260 25.52 46.53 -17.18
N GLN A 261 25.88 45.81 -18.24
CA GLN A 261 26.42 46.41 -19.47
C GLN A 261 25.44 47.40 -20.08
N ARG A 262 24.17 47.00 -20.24
CA ARG A 262 23.12 47.90 -20.75
C ARG A 262 22.98 49.20 -19.95
N ARG A 263 23.06 49.12 -18.62
CA ARG A 263 23.03 50.33 -17.76
C ARG A 263 24.26 51.22 -17.94
N LEU A 264 25.44 50.64 -18.17
CA LEU A 264 26.67 51.40 -18.42
C LEU A 264 26.62 52.09 -19.79
N GLU A 265 26.10 51.41 -20.82
CA GLU A 265 25.86 51.99 -22.15
C GLU A 265 24.85 53.13 -22.08
N GLU A 266 23.73 52.94 -21.39
CA GLU A 266 22.73 54.00 -21.16
C GLU A 266 23.33 55.21 -20.39
N ALA A 267 24.19 54.96 -19.41
CA ALA A 267 24.89 56.02 -18.67
C ALA A 267 25.96 56.74 -19.53
N ALA A 268 26.67 56.02 -20.39
CA ALA A 268 27.65 56.59 -21.32
C ALA A 268 26.96 57.45 -22.39
N GLY A 269 25.85 56.98 -22.96
CA GLY A 269 25.04 57.74 -23.93
C GLY A 269 24.42 59.01 -23.35
N ARG A 270 24.12 59.04 -22.05
CA ARG A 270 23.68 60.28 -21.35
C ARG A 270 24.80 61.31 -21.16
N LYS A 271 26.07 60.92 -21.14
CA LYS A 271 27.20 61.86 -20.99
C LYS A 271 27.58 62.53 -22.31
N THR A 272 27.39 61.85 -23.45
CA THR A 272 27.67 62.41 -24.78
C THR A 272 26.54 63.30 -25.33
N SER A 273 25.36 63.29 -24.69
CA SER A 273 24.17 64.05 -25.13
C SER A 273 23.83 65.27 -24.25
N ARG A 274 24.71 65.68 -23.33
CA ARG A 274 24.59 66.97 -22.63
C ARG A 274 25.31 68.04 -23.47
N PRO A 275 24.62 68.86 -24.29
CA PRO A 275 25.27 69.98 -24.93
C PRO A 275 25.71 70.97 -23.85
N ASP A 276 26.98 71.37 -23.89
CA ASP A 276 27.56 72.41 -23.04
C ASP A 276 26.76 73.70 -23.22
N ARG A 277 25.79 73.92 -22.32
CA ARG A 277 25.09 75.20 -22.19
C ARG A 277 25.96 76.12 -21.35
N ALA A 278 27.13 76.46 -21.88
CA ALA A 278 28.05 77.40 -21.28
C ALA A 278 28.27 78.59 -22.22
N ARG A 279 28.06 79.78 -21.64
CA ARG A 279 28.47 81.12 -22.10
C ARG A 279 27.63 81.81 -23.18
N ARG A 280 26.62 82.54 -22.70
CA ARG A 280 26.36 83.93 -23.14
C ARG A 280 26.05 84.76 -21.89
N THR A 281 27.09 85.42 -21.38
CA THR A 281 27.00 86.67 -20.60
C THR A 281 27.31 87.80 -21.55
#